data_AF-A0A381XNZ1-F1
#
_entry.id   AF-A0A381XNZ1-F1
#
_cell.length_a   1.000
_cell.length_b   1.000
_cell.length_c   1.000
_cell.angle_alpha   90.00
_cell.angle_beta   90.00
_cell.angle_gamma   90.00
#
_symmetry.space_group_name_H-M   'P 1'
#
loop_
_entity.id
_entity.type
_entity.pdbx_description
1 polymer ?
#
loop_
_entity_poly.entity_id
_entity_poly.type
_entity_poly.pdbx_seq_one_letter_code
_entity_poly.pdbx_strand_id
1 'polypeptide(L)' 'MTDEKDLSENEIIALRRAALDDLRKEGNPFPNDFRRKHLAAELHERFDDQSKEELEVSADQSVVAG' A
#
# COMPACT_ATOMS: atom_id res chain seq x y z
N MET A 1 -16.20 -10.67 18.52
CA MET A 1 -15.06 -10.72 19.45
C MET A 1 -13.84 -11.00 18.61
N THR A 2 -13.22 -9.95 18.10
CA THR A 2 -11.99 -10.01 17.31
C THR A 2 -10.84 -9.81 18.29
N ASP A 3 -9.97 -10.79 18.40
CA ASP A 3 -8.78 -10.75 19.25
C ASP A 3 -7.84 -9.64 18.76
N GLU A 4 -7.89 -8.47 19.38
CA GLU A 4 -6.82 -7.49 19.30
C GLU A 4 -5.66 -8.01 20.15
N LYS A 5 -4.67 -8.59 19.47
CA LYS A 5 -3.44 -9.04 20.10
C LYS A 5 -2.59 -7.80 20.35
N ASP A 6 -2.64 -7.26 21.57
CA ASP A 6 -1.73 -6.22 22.05
C ASP A 6 -0.30 -6.78 22.08
N LEU A 7 0.39 -6.70 20.94
CA LEU A 7 1.78 -7.07 20.82
C LEU A 7 2.64 -5.98 21.45
N SER A 8 3.57 -6.38 22.30
CA SER A 8 4.59 -5.46 22.79
C SER A 8 5.45 -4.94 21.63
N GLU A 9 6.01 -3.74 21.78
CA GLU A 9 6.88 -3.13 20.77
C GLU A 9 8.03 -4.06 20.35
N ASN A 10 8.61 -4.77 21.31
CA ASN A 10 9.68 -5.74 21.07
C ASN A 10 9.22 -6.91 20.17
N GLU A 11 8.01 -7.41 20.37
CA GLU A 11 7.43 -8.46 19.54
C GLU A 11 7.16 -7.96 18.12
N ILE A 12 6.66 -6.72 17.96
CA ILE A 12 6.46 -6.10 16.64
C ILE A 12 7.79 -5.93 15.90
N ILE A 13 8.84 -5.47 16.59
CA ILE A 13 10.18 -5.33 16.02
C ILE A 13 10.73 -6.70 15.58
N ALA A 14 10.55 -7.74 16.40
CA ALA A 14 11.00 -9.09 16.07
C ALA A 14 10.31 -9.62 14.80
N LEU A 15 9.00 -9.43 14.68
CA LEU A 15 8.23 -9.81 13.50
C LEU A 15 8.67 -9.06 12.23
N ARG A 16 8.88 -7.74 12.32
CA ARG A 16 9.36 -6.93 11.19
C ARG A 16 10.74 -7.38 10.71
N ARG A 17 11.64 -7.74 11.63
CA ARG A 17 12.97 -8.27 11.30
C ARG A 17 12.90 -9.63 10.61
N ALA A 18 12.08 -10.55 11.14
CA ALA A 18 11.89 -11.86 10.53
C ALA A 18 11.35 -11.73 9.09
N ALA A 19 10.34 -10.88 8.87
CA ALA A 19 9.81 -10.61 7.52
C ALA A 19 10.87 -10.02 6.58
N LEU A 20 11.71 -9.12 7.06
CA LEU A 20 12.80 -8.55 6.27
C LEU A 20 13.87 -9.59 5.90
N ASP A 21 14.16 -10.53 6.81
CA ASP A 21 15.11 -11.61 6.55
C ASP A 21 14.58 -12.59 5.49
N ASP A 22 13.27 -12.83 5.45
CA ASP A 22 12.65 -13.64 4.40
C ASP A 22 12.70 -12.94 3.04
N LEU A 23 12.38 -11.64 2.98
CA LEU A 23 12.51 -10.83 1.75
C LEU A 23 13.96 -10.82 1.21
N ARG A 24 14.96 -10.83 2.09
CA ARG A 24 16.38 -10.93 1.70
C ARG A 24 16.75 -12.27 1.08
N LYS A 25 16.07 -13.37 1.45
CA LYS A 25 16.30 -14.68 0.84
C LYS A 25 15.72 -14.74 -0.58
N GLU A 26 14.61 -14.05 -0.81
CA GLU A 26 13.95 -13.99 -2.11
C GLU A 26 14.69 -13.10 -3.13
N GLY A 27 15.46 -12.11 -2.66
CA GLY A 27 16.29 -11.28 -3.52
C GLY A 27 16.58 -9.90 -2.94
N ASN A 28 16.29 -8.85 -3.70
CA ASN A 28 16.47 -7.47 -3.24
C ASN A 28 15.27 -7.02 -2.38
N PRO A 29 15.42 -6.86 -1.05
CA PRO A 29 14.33 -6.45 -0.17
C PRO A 29 13.91 -4.97 -0.34
N PHE A 30 14.71 -4.16 -1.04
CA PHE A 30 14.47 -2.74 -1.25
C PHE A 30 14.53 -2.40 -2.76
N PRO A 31 13.53 -2.81 -3.55
CA PRO A 31 13.48 -2.49 -4.96
C PRO A 31 13.18 -0.99 -5.19
N ASN A 32 13.73 -0.44 -6.28
CA ASN A 32 13.52 0.95 -6.70
C ASN A 32 13.05 1.03 -8.17
N ASP A 33 12.31 0.02 -8.60
CA ASP A 33 11.76 -0.14 -9.94
C ASP A 33 10.34 0.41 -10.06
N PHE A 34 9.58 0.47 -8.95
CA PHE A 34 8.24 1.02 -8.96
C PHE A 34 8.23 2.50 -9.38
N ARG A 35 7.32 2.84 -10.29
CA ARG A 35 7.11 4.20 -10.79
C ARG A 35 5.64 4.56 -10.64
N ARG A 36 5.33 5.42 -9.68
CA ARG A 36 4.00 6.02 -9.57
C ARG A 36 3.72 6.88 -10.80
N LYS A 37 2.47 6.89 -11.25
CA LYS A 37 1.98 7.74 -12.34
C LYS A 37 1.08 8.88 -11.85
N HIS A 38 0.52 8.73 -10.65
CA HIS A 38 -0.47 9.64 -10.10
C HIS A 38 -0.13 9.98 -8.65
N LEU A 39 -0.55 11.17 -8.21
CA LEU A 39 -0.56 11.55 -6.80
C LEU A 39 -1.98 11.36 -6.24
N ALA A 40 -2.06 10.99 -4.96
CA ALA A 40 -3.35 10.81 -4.29
C ALA A 40 -4.19 12.09 -4.33
N ALA A 41 -3.59 13.25 -4.06
CA ALA A 41 -4.27 14.55 -4.12
C ALA A 41 -4.88 14.82 -5.50
N GLU A 42 -4.16 14.52 -6.59
CA GLU A 42 -4.67 14.73 -7.95
C GLU A 42 -5.81 13.76 -8.31
N LEU A 43 -5.86 12.58 -7.71
CA LEU A 43 -6.97 11.65 -7.91
C LEU A 43 -8.21 12.17 -7.18
N HIS A 44 -8.05 12.62 -5.94
CA HIS A 44 -9.14 13.23 -5.17
C HIS A 44 -9.73 14.45 -5.89
N GLU A 45 -8.90 15.40 -6.36
CA GLU A 45 -9.37 16.56 -7.13
C GLU A 45 -10.16 16.20 -8.39
N ARG A 46 -9.87 15.07 -9.03
CA ARG A 46 -10.50 14.66 -10.29
C ARG A 46 -11.75 13.79 -10.09
N PHE A 47 -11.81 13.03 -9.00
CA PHE A 47 -12.74 11.93 -8.85
C PHE A 47 -13.61 12.01 -7.58
N ASP A 48 -13.34 12.92 -6.64
CA ASP A 48 -14.12 13.02 -5.39
C ASP A 48 -15.60 13.35 -5.63
N ASP A 49 -15.90 14.12 -6.69
CA ASP A 49 -17.27 14.50 -7.04
C ASP A 49 -17.98 13.49 -7.96
N GLN A 50 -17.28 12.43 -8.41
CA GLN A 50 -17.86 11.44 -9.31
C GLN A 50 -18.63 10.36 -8.56
N SER A 51 -19.76 9.94 -9.12
CA SER A 51 -20.52 8.83 -8.58
C SER A 51 -19.86 7.49 -8.90
N LYS A 52 -20.24 6.45 -8.16
CA LYS A 52 -19.75 5.08 -8.38
C LYS A 52 -19.98 4.61 -9.82
N GLU A 53 -21.13 4.94 -10.39
CA GLU A 53 -21.53 4.55 -11.75
C GLU A 53 -20.65 5.24 -12.81
N GLU A 54 -20.26 6.50 -12.59
CA GLU A 54 -19.37 7.26 -13.47
C GLU A 54 -17.94 6.71 -13.44
N LEU A 55 -17.44 6.35 -12.26
CA LEU A 55 -16.11 5.74 -12.09
C LEU A 55 -16.04 4.34 -12.71
N GLU A 56 -17.11 3.54 -12.59
CA GLU A 56 -17.20 2.22 -13.22
C GLU A 56 -17.16 2.28 -14.75
N VAL A 57 -17.77 3.32 -15.35
CA VAL A 57 -17.74 3.55 -16.80
C VAL A 57 -16.38 4.06 -17.27
N SER A 58 -15.74 4.97 -16.52
CA SER A 58 -14.44 5.55 -16.88
C SER A 58 -13.31 4.51 -16.83
N ALA A 59 -13.37 3.58 -15.88
CA ALA A 59 -12.41 2.48 -15.70
C ALA A 59 -10.92 2.94 -15.71
N ASP A 60 -10.65 4.14 -15.18
CA ASP A 60 -9.32 4.74 -15.22
C ASP A 60 -8.31 3.99 -14.35
N GLN A 61 -7.17 3.63 -14.95
CA GLN A 61 -6.08 2.97 -14.23
C GLN A 61 -5.23 3.98 -13.48
N SER A 62 -5.18 3.85 -12.16
CA SER A 62 -4.32 4.64 -11.29
C SER A 62 -3.12 3.83 -10.80
N VAL A 63 -2.00 4.53 -10.56
CA VAL A 63 -0.74 3.94 -10.04
C VAL A 63 -0.13 4.94 -9.07
N VAL A 64 -0.13 4.61 -7.78
CA VAL A 64 0.30 5.48 -6.67
C VAL A 64 1.36 4.79 -5.80
N ALA A 65 2.17 5.57 -5.07
CA ALA A 65 3.08 5.08 -4.02
C ALA A 65 3.27 6.16 -2.95
N GLY A 66 3.46 5.73 -1.69
CA GLY A 66 3.66 6.55 -0.49
C GLY A 66 4.05 5.71 0.72
#